data_AF-A0A061FY46-F1
#
_entry.id   AF-A0A061FY46-F1
#
_cell.length_a   1.000
_cell.length_b   1.000
_cell.length_c   1.000
_cell.angle_alpha   90.00
_cell.angle_beta   90.00
_cell.angle_gamma   90.00
#
_symmetry.space_group_name_H-M   'P 1'
#
loop_
_entity.id
_entity.type
_entity.pdbx_description
1 polymer ?
#
loop_
_entity_poly.entity_id
_entity_poly.type
_entity_poly.pdbx_seq_one_letter_code
_entity_poly.pdbx_strand_id
1 'polypeptide(L)'
;MKGRNAAQSIPVRKKKDQGDRNGSNNQDGDSFSIFSSRALAAEKEDEELVALREQLEDMQRKLLEKDELLKAAEISKNQINDIQAELDKLKQHAAEKDSLVKSIQLQLSDAKIKLADKQAALEKTQWEAITSKQKVEKLQNDIDSVQGEFSSFMLLLNGLTKNNSTKHAEDYDVASYHFDHLPYIDDADDNEIQKMEEARQAYVAALAAAKEEQDEESLAAAASARLYLQSFLFRSESLEESNISIS
;
A
#
# COMPACT_ATOMS: atom_id res chain seq x y z
N MET A 1 -26.16 0.32 28.29
CA MET A 1 -27.11 -0.49 29.11
C MET A 1 -26.42 -1.81 29.45
N LYS A 2 -26.12 -2.04 30.74
CA LYS A 2 -25.30 -3.17 31.22
C LYS A 2 -26.19 -4.12 32.01
N GLY A 3 -26.63 -5.19 31.35
CA GLY A 3 -27.45 -6.25 31.95
C GLY A 3 -26.62 -7.05 32.95
N ARG A 4 -27.08 -7.12 34.20
CA ARG A 4 -26.52 -7.98 35.25
C ARG A 4 -27.39 -9.23 35.39
N ASN A 5 -26.71 -10.37 35.38
CA ASN A 5 -27.26 -11.72 35.38
C ASN A 5 -28.04 -12.04 36.66
N ALA A 6 -29.18 -12.70 36.50
CA ALA A 6 -30.00 -13.26 37.56
C ALA A 6 -29.39 -14.59 38.06
N ALA A 7 -29.15 -14.69 39.36
CA ALA A 7 -28.82 -15.94 40.04
C ALA A 7 -30.13 -16.70 40.33
N GLN A 8 -30.29 -17.91 39.80
CA GLN A 8 -31.37 -18.82 40.15
C GLN A 8 -30.90 -19.82 41.20
N SER A 9 -31.70 -19.93 42.26
CA SER A 9 -31.46 -20.70 43.47
C SER A 9 -31.99 -22.15 43.32
N ILE A 10 -31.23 -23.14 43.79
CA ILE A 10 -31.61 -24.57 43.80
C ILE A 10 -32.17 -24.95 45.18
N PRO A 11 -33.32 -25.64 45.29
CA PRO A 11 -33.84 -26.08 46.58
C PRO A 11 -33.29 -27.46 46.99
N VAL A 12 -32.71 -27.53 48.19
CA VAL A 12 -32.31 -28.79 48.85
C VAL A 12 -33.51 -29.33 49.65
N ARG A 13 -34.03 -30.50 49.26
CA ARG A 13 -34.92 -31.32 50.11
C ARG A 13 -34.11 -32.45 50.75
N LYS A 14 -34.05 -32.48 52.09
CA LYS A 14 -33.54 -33.63 52.85
C LYS A 14 -34.68 -34.42 53.49
N LYS A 15 -34.46 -35.72 53.51
CA LYS A 15 -35.35 -36.83 53.83
C LYS A 15 -35.78 -36.88 55.30
N LYS A 16 -37.00 -37.39 55.44
CA LYS A 16 -37.69 -37.93 56.61
C LYS A 16 -36.96 -39.16 57.15
N ASP A 17 -36.75 -39.21 58.45
CA ASP A 17 -36.25 -40.39 59.18
C ASP A 17 -37.23 -40.65 60.33
N GLN A 18 -37.88 -41.82 60.32
CA GLN A 18 -38.86 -42.25 61.31
C GLN A 18 -38.44 -43.65 61.75
N GLY A 19 -37.68 -43.69 62.84
CA GLY A 19 -37.20 -44.91 63.47
C GLY A 19 -38.21 -45.47 64.47
N ASP A 20 -38.39 -46.78 64.38
CA ASP A 20 -39.20 -47.65 65.23
C ASP A 20 -38.84 -47.63 66.72
N ARG A 21 -39.82 -47.94 67.59
CA ARG A 21 -39.66 -48.96 68.65
C ARG A 21 -40.97 -49.43 69.27
N ASN A 22 -41.19 -50.71 69.02
CA ASN A 22 -42.01 -51.78 69.59
C ASN A 22 -42.56 -51.70 71.03
N GLY A 23 -43.76 -52.29 71.21
CA GLY A 23 -43.98 -53.35 72.20
C GLY A 23 -45.05 -53.12 73.29
N SER A 24 -46.19 -53.83 73.21
CA SER A 24 -46.72 -54.61 74.34
C SER A 24 -47.96 -55.45 73.98
N ASN A 25 -47.79 -56.76 74.19
CA ASN A 25 -48.74 -57.81 74.59
C ASN A 25 -50.12 -57.95 73.94
N ASN A 26 -50.36 -59.15 73.41
CA ASN A 26 -51.40 -60.05 73.94
C ASN A 26 -50.95 -61.51 73.76
N GLN A 27 -50.96 -62.26 74.87
CA GLN A 27 -50.97 -63.73 74.88
C GLN A 27 -52.42 -64.20 74.71
N ASP A 28 -52.64 -65.33 74.06
CA ASP A 28 -53.44 -66.47 74.54
C ASP A 28 -53.91 -67.36 73.36
N GLY A 29 -53.98 -68.67 73.57
CA GLY A 29 -54.81 -69.57 72.78
C GLY A 29 -54.13 -70.56 71.83
N ASP A 30 -54.03 -71.79 72.32
CA ASP A 30 -54.26 -73.05 71.61
C ASP A 30 -53.17 -73.73 70.73
N SER A 31 -52.62 -74.73 71.39
CA SER A 31 -51.90 -75.90 70.92
C SER A 31 -52.76 -76.81 70.02
N PHE A 32 -52.97 -76.47 68.74
CA PHE A 32 -53.25 -77.41 67.63
C PHE A 32 -52.96 -76.75 66.26
N SER A 33 -51.72 -76.34 65.97
CA SER A 33 -51.39 -75.65 64.69
C SER A 33 -49.98 -75.92 64.14
N ILE A 34 -49.29 -76.96 64.61
CA ILE A 34 -47.87 -77.17 64.25
C ILE A 34 -47.69 -77.69 62.81
N PHE A 35 -48.72 -78.31 62.20
CA PHE A 35 -48.69 -78.74 60.80
C PHE A 35 -49.24 -77.71 59.80
N SER A 36 -50.06 -76.75 60.25
CA SER A 36 -50.65 -75.70 59.39
C SER A 36 -49.72 -74.48 59.25
N SER A 37 -49.01 -74.10 60.32
CA SER A 37 -48.05 -72.99 60.28
C SER A 37 -46.82 -73.26 59.39
N ARG A 38 -46.46 -74.53 59.17
CA ARG A 38 -45.32 -74.90 58.30
C ARG A 38 -45.65 -74.81 56.81
N ALA A 39 -46.89 -75.13 56.42
CA ALA A 39 -47.36 -74.98 55.06
C ALA A 39 -47.58 -73.50 54.69
N LEU A 40 -48.16 -72.70 55.60
CA LEU A 40 -48.32 -71.25 55.42
C LEU A 40 -46.97 -70.49 55.45
N ALA A 41 -45.99 -70.95 56.24
CA ALA A 41 -44.64 -70.38 56.21
C ALA A 41 -43.93 -70.70 54.90
N ALA A 42 -44.06 -71.92 54.37
CA ALA A 42 -43.50 -72.30 53.07
C ALA A 42 -44.16 -71.56 51.90
N GLU A 43 -45.48 -71.35 51.94
CA GLU A 43 -46.22 -70.56 50.93
C GLU A 43 -45.77 -69.09 50.94
N LYS A 44 -45.60 -68.50 52.12
CA LYS A 44 -45.06 -67.14 52.28
C LYS A 44 -43.60 -67.02 51.82
N GLU A 45 -42.76 -68.00 52.12
CA GLU A 45 -41.37 -68.05 51.64
C GLU A 45 -41.32 -68.15 50.10
N ASP A 46 -42.23 -68.89 49.49
CA ASP A 46 -42.31 -69.03 48.03
C ASP A 46 -42.78 -67.73 47.36
N GLU A 47 -43.76 -67.03 47.94
CA GLU A 47 -44.16 -65.68 47.51
C GLU A 47 -43.01 -64.66 47.61
N GLU A 48 -42.22 -64.71 48.69
CA GLU A 48 -41.04 -63.86 48.86
C GLU A 48 -39.95 -64.20 47.82
N LEU A 49 -39.73 -65.47 47.49
CA LEU A 49 -38.82 -65.89 46.43
C LEU A 49 -39.28 -65.43 45.05
N VAL A 50 -40.58 -65.46 44.77
CA VAL A 50 -41.16 -64.93 43.53
C VAL A 50 -40.96 -63.41 43.44
N ALA A 51 -41.21 -62.66 44.52
CA ALA A 51 -41.01 -61.22 44.55
C ALA A 51 -39.53 -60.82 44.37
N LEU A 52 -38.60 -61.57 44.97
CA LEU A 52 -37.16 -61.38 44.77
C LEU A 52 -36.72 -61.68 43.34
N ARG A 53 -37.27 -62.72 42.72
CA ARG A 53 -37.02 -63.05 41.32
C ARG A 53 -37.51 -61.93 40.40
N GLU A 54 -38.71 -61.41 40.63
CA GLU A 54 -39.26 -60.28 39.87
C GLU A 54 -38.38 -59.03 40.00
N GLN A 55 -37.92 -58.71 41.22
CA GLN A 55 -36.96 -57.61 41.42
C GLN A 55 -35.65 -57.82 40.68
N LEU A 56 -35.11 -59.03 40.66
CA LEU A 56 -33.88 -59.35 39.94
C LEU A 56 -34.07 -59.14 38.43
N GLU A 57 -35.20 -59.58 37.88
CA GLU A 57 -35.55 -59.39 36.47
C GLU A 57 -35.75 -57.91 36.11
N ASP A 58 -36.40 -57.11 36.96
CA ASP A 58 -36.54 -55.66 36.80
C ASP A 58 -35.18 -54.94 36.88
N MET A 59 -34.34 -55.32 37.84
CA MET A 59 -32.97 -54.78 37.95
C MET A 59 -32.14 -55.11 36.72
N GLN A 60 -32.22 -56.32 36.19
CA GLN A 60 -31.53 -56.73 34.97
C GLN A 60 -32.00 -55.92 33.77
N ARG A 61 -33.32 -55.71 33.63
CA ARG A 61 -33.89 -54.87 32.56
C ARG A 61 -33.39 -53.43 32.64
N LYS A 62 -33.40 -52.83 33.82
CA LYS A 62 -32.88 -51.47 34.06
C LYS A 62 -31.39 -51.35 33.76
N LEU A 63 -30.62 -52.41 33.99
CA LEU A 63 -29.19 -52.43 33.68
C LEU A 63 -28.98 -52.38 32.16
N LEU A 64 -29.73 -53.19 31.40
CA LEU A 64 -29.68 -53.18 29.94
C LEU A 64 -30.07 -51.83 29.34
N GLU A 65 -31.16 -51.22 29.82
CA GLU A 65 -31.58 -49.88 29.37
C GLU A 65 -30.49 -48.83 29.66
N LYS A 66 -29.85 -48.89 30.83
CA LYS A 66 -28.73 -48.00 31.16
C LYS A 66 -27.51 -48.22 30.26
N ASP A 67 -27.19 -49.46 29.91
CA ASP A 67 -26.08 -49.77 29.00
C ASP A 67 -26.35 -49.24 27.58
N GLU A 68 -27.60 -49.31 27.11
CA GLU A 68 -28.01 -48.70 25.84
C GLU A 68 -27.92 -47.18 25.87
N LEU A 69 -28.40 -46.54 26.95
CA LEU A 69 -28.25 -45.09 27.16
C LEU A 69 -26.78 -44.67 27.24
N LEU A 70 -25.93 -45.47 27.87
CA LEU A 70 -24.49 -45.23 27.94
C LEU A 70 -23.88 -45.21 26.53
N LYS A 71 -24.20 -46.21 25.69
CA LYS A 71 -23.75 -46.27 24.29
C LYS A 71 -24.24 -45.07 23.49
N ALA A 72 -25.51 -44.68 23.64
CA ALA A 72 -26.07 -43.52 22.98
C ALA A 72 -25.36 -42.21 23.41
N ALA A 73 -25.06 -42.07 24.70
CA ALA A 73 -24.31 -40.94 25.24
C ALA A 73 -22.88 -40.88 24.70
N GLU A 74 -22.21 -42.03 24.54
CA GLU A 74 -20.86 -42.09 23.97
C GLU A 74 -20.84 -41.71 22.49
N ILE A 75 -21.82 -42.17 21.70
CA ILE A 75 -22.00 -41.74 20.30
C ILE A 75 -22.23 -40.23 20.24
N SER A 76 -23.13 -39.70 21.07
CA SER A 76 -23.43 -38.26 21.13
C SER A 76 -22.19 -37.44 21.51
N LYS A 77 -21.38 -37.93 22.45
CA LYS A 77 -20.11 -37.30 22.83
C LYS A 77 -19.14 -37.22 21.65
N ASN A 78 -19.02 -38.29 20.86
CA ASN A 78 -18.16 -38.29 19.68
C ASN A 78 -18.64 -37.28 18.64
N GLN A 79 -19.95 -37.22 18.39
CA GLN A 79 -20.54 -36.20 17.50
C GLN A 79 -20.26 -34.77 17.98
N ILE A 80 -20.36 -34.52 19.30
CA ILE A 80 -20.03 -33.20 19.88
C ILE A 80 -18.56 -32.86 19.64
N ASN A 81 -17.64 -33.82 19.79
CA ASN A 81 -16.22 -33.59 19.54
C ASN A 81 -15.96 -33.24 18.07
N ASP A 82 -16.64 -33.92 17.13
CA ASP A 82 -16.52 -33.65 15.70
C ASP A 82 -17.06 -32.23 15.37
N ILE A 83 -18.22 -31.87 15.92
CA ILE A 83 -18.79 -30.51 15.78
C ILE A 83 -17.84 -29.46 16.35
N GLN A 84 -17.21 -29.73 17.50
CA GLN A 84 -16.27 -28.82 18.12
C GLN A 84 -15.03 -28.61 17.24
N ALA A 85 -14.51 -29.67 16.61
CA ALA A 85 -13.39 -29.58 15.68
C ALA A 85 -13.74 -28.76 14.44
N GLU A 86 -14.95 -28.93 13.87
CA GLU A 86 -15.43 -28.13 12.75
C GLU A 86 -15.65 -26.66 13.15
N LEU A 87 -16.14 -26.40 14.36
CA LEU A 87 -16.29 -25.05 14.90
C LEU A 87 -14.95 -24.32 15.00
N ASP A 88 -13.92 -25.02 15.49
CA ASP A 88 -12.57 -24.46 15.62
C ASP A 88 -11.94 -24.16 14.26
N LYS A 89 -12.12 -25.04 13.26
CA LYS A 89 -11.73 -24.76 11.86
C LYS A 89 -12.44 -23.54 11.30
N LEU A 90 -13.76 -23.44 11.50
CA LEU A 90 -14.54 -22.31 11.01
C LEU A 90 -14.09 -20.99 11.65
N LYS A 91 -13.76 -21.02 12.94
CA LYS A 91 -13.22 -19.87 13.68
C LYS A 91 -11.86 -19.44 13.15
N GLN A 92 -10.97 -20.38 12.84
CA GLN A 92 -9.69 -20.07 12.21
C GLN A 92 -9.89 -19.41 10.84
N HIS A 93 -10.73 -20.00 9.99
CA HIS A 93 -11.02 -19.46 8.66
C HIS A 93 -11.68 -18.07 8.71
N ALA A 94 -12.52 -17.81 9.71
CA ALA A 94 -13.07 -16.48 9.96
C ALA A 94 -11.95 -15.48 10.31
N ALA A 95 -11.01 -15.85 11.18
CA ALA A 95 -9.88 -15.00 11.53
C ALA A 95 -8.95 -14.70 10.34
N GLU A 96 -8.70 -15.69 9.48
CA GLU A 96 -7.92 -15.52 8.25
C GLU A 96 -8.60 -14.56 7.27
N LYS A 97 -9.92 -14.70 7.07
CA LYS A 97 -10.70 -13.78 6.24
C LYS A 97 -10.72 -12.36 6.80
N ASP A 98 -10.88 -12.21 8.11
CA ASP A 98 -10.82 -10.90 8.77
C ASP A 98 -9.45 -10.23 8.57
N SER A 99 -8.36 -11.01 8.64
CA SER A 99 -7.01 -10.53 8.35
C SER A 99 -6.88 -10.07 6.89
N LEU A 100 -7.41 -10.86 5.93
CA LEU A 100 -7.41 -10.50 4.52
C LEU A 100 -8.20 -9.21 4.26
N VAL A 101 -9.37 -9.06 4.87
CA VAL A 101 -10.20 -7.85 4.76
C VAL A 101 -9.43 -6.63 5.26
N LYS A 102 -8.76 -6.73 6.42
CA LYS A 102 -7.93 -5.64 6.96
C LYS A 102 -6.77 -5.29 6.02
N SER A 103 -6.11 -6.30 5.43
CA SER A 103 -5.04 -6.09 4.46
C SER A 103 -5.54 -5.35 3.21
N ILE A 104 -6.68 -5.76 2.65
CA ILE A 104 -7.28 -5.11 1.48
C ILE A 104 -7.68 -3.67 1.81
N GLN A 105 -8.27 -3.43 2.98
CA GLN A 105 -8.63 -2.07 3.43
C GLN A 105 -7.40 -1.16 3.52
N LEU A 106 -6.28 -1.67 4.04
CA LEU A 106 -5.02 -0.92 4.11
C LEU A 106 -4.45 -0.62 2.72
N GLN A 107 -4.48 -1.58 1.80
CA GLN A 107 -4.04 -1.35 0.42
C GLN A 107 -4.92 -0.33 -0.30
N LEU A 108 -6.24 -0.37 -0.06
CA LEU A 108 -7.17 0.59 -0.63
C LEU A 108 -6.93 2.02 -0.10
N SER A 109 -6.64 2.16 1.19
CA SER A 109 -6.34 3.48 1.76
C SER A 109 -5.02 4.06 1.22
N ASP A 110 -3.98 3.24 1.10
CA ASP A 110 -2.70 3.64 0.48
C ASP A 110 -2.89 4.06 -0.98
N ALA A 111 -3.64 3.27 -1.76
CA ALA A 111 -3.96 3.60 -3.15
C ALA A 111 -4.74 4.93 -3.26
N LYS A 112 -5.67 5.20 -2.32
CA LYS A 112 -6.43 6.44 -2.29
C LYS A 112 -5.53 7.66 -2.00
N ILE A 113 -4.57 7.53 -1.09
CA ILE A 113 -3.59 8.59 -0.79
C ILE A 113 -2.74 8.87 -2.04
N LYS A 114 -2.17 7.82 -2.65
CA LYS A 114 -1.37 7.95 -3.88
C LYS A 114 -2.16 8.61 -5.00
N LEU A 115 -3.44 8.28 -5.15
CA LEU A 115 -4.29 8.90 -6.16
C LEU A 115 -4.50 10.40 -5.89
N ALA A 116 -4.71 10.79 -4.64
CA ALA A 116 -4.82 12.19 -4.25
C ALA A 116 -3.51 12.96 -4.53
N ASP A 117 -2.36 12.37 -4.22
CA ASP A 117 -1.05 12.97 -4.52
C ASP A 117 -0.83 13.17 -6.02
N LYS A 118 -1.23 12.18 -6.84
CA LYS A 118 -1.16 12.27 -8.30
C LYS A 118 -2.11 13.34 -8.85
N GLN A 119 -3.30 13.47 -8.28
CA GLN A 119 -4.26 14.51 -8.65
C GLN A 119 -3.70 15.91 -8.32
N ALA A 120 -3.11 16.10 -7.14
CA ALA A 120 -2.49 17.36 -6.75
C ALA A 120 -1.30 17.73 -7.66
N ALA A 121 -0.47 16.75 -8.03
CA ALA A 121 0.63 16.96 -8.96
C ALA A 121 0.14 17.36 -10.36
N LEU A 122 -0.92 16.71 -10.85
CA LEU A 122 -1.55 17.04 -12.13
C LEU A 122 -2.09 18.46 -12.13
N GLU A 123 -2.87 18.85 -11.11
CA GLU A 123 -3.43 20.19 -11.00
C GLU A 123 -2.34 21.27 -10.95
N LYS A 124 -1.25 21.01 -10.22
CA LYS A 124 -0.09 21.90 -10.18
C LYS A 124 0.52 22.09 -11.57
N THR A 125 0.83 21.00 -12.27
CA THR A 125 1.42 21.08 -13.62
C THR A 125 0.46 21.76 -14.61
N GLN A 126 -0.84 21.55 -14.49
CA GLN A 126 -1.83 22.23 -15.31
C GLN A 126 -1.84 23.74 -15.04
N TRP A 127 -1.80 24.17 -13.77
CA TRP A 127 -1.67 25.58 -13.41
C TRP A 127 -0.37 26.20 -13.94
N GLU A 128 0.76 25.51 -13.81
CA GLU A 128 2.05 25.94 -14.36
C GLU A 128 2.00 26.08 -15.89
N ALA A 129 1.37 25.14 -16.59
CA ALA A 129 1.19 25.20 -18.04
C ALA A 129 0.31 26.39 -18.48
N ILE A 130 -0.82 26.63 -17.80
CA ILE A 130 -1.73 27.74 -18.11
C ILE A 130 -1.02 29.08 -17.87
N THR A 131 -0.36 29.23 -16.73
CA THR A 131 0.36 30.47 -16.40
C THR A 131 1.58 30.70 -17.31
N SER A 132 2.28 29.63 -17.70
CA SER A 132 3.36 29.72 -18.70
C SER A 132 2.83 30.15 -20.06
N LYS A 133 1.71 29.56 -20.52
CA LYS A 133 1.06 29.94 -21.78
C LYS A 133 0.70 31.43 -21.79
N GLN A 134 0.10 31.94 -20.72
CA GLN A 134 -0.24 33.36 -20.59
C GLN A 134 0.99 34.27 -20.66
N LYS A 135 2.12 33.87 -20.08
CA LYS A 135 3.38 34.62 -20.18
C LYS A 135 3.90 34.66 -21.62
N VAL A 136 3.82 33.54 -22.34
CA VAL A 136 4.21 33.47 -23.75
C VAL A 136 3.32 34.37 -24.62
N GLU A 137 2.00 34.32 -24.41
CA GLU A 137 1.05 35.20 -25.12
C GLU A 137 1.36 36.69 -24.86
N LYS A 138 1.71 37.05 -23.62
CA LYS A 138 2.13 38.41 -23.29
C LYS A 138 3.41 38.82 -24.03
N LEU A 139 4.45 37.96 -23.98
CA LEU A 139 5.71 38.23 -24.67
C LEU A 139 5.54 38.36 -26.19
N GLN A 140 4.65 37.56 -26.80
CA GLN A 140 4.33 37.68 -28.22
C GLN A 140 3.70 39.04 -28.55
N ASN A 141 2.73 39.50 -27.75
CA ASN A 141 2.14 40.83 -27.93
C ASN A 141 3.18 41.95 -27.79
N ASP A 142 4.10 41.82 -26.83
CA ASP A 142 5.19 42.79 -26.63
C ASP A 142 6.13 42.84 -27.86
N ILE A 143 6.47 41.68 -28.45
CA ILE A 143 7.27 41.58 -29.69
C ILE A 143 6.52 42.24 -30.85
N ASP A 144 5.25 41.92 -31.05
CA ASP A 144 4.43 42.47 -32.14
C ASP A 144 4.34 44.01 -32.03
N SER A 145 4.22 44.53 -30.80
CA SER A 145 4.25 45.98 -30.53
C SER A 145 5.59 46.61 -30.91
N VAL A 146 6.71 46.05 -30.43
CA VAL A 146 8.06 46.57 -30.73
C VAL A 146 8.36 46.49 -32.22
N GLN A 147 7.92 45.44 -32.92
CA GLN A 147 8.08 45.33 -34.36
C GLN A 147 7.32 46.43 -35.11
N GLY A 148 6.10 46.76 -34.66
CA GLY A 148 5.32 47.89 -35.19
C GLY A 148 6.02 49.23 -34.96
N GLU A 149 6.51 49.48 -33.74
CA GLU A 149 7.28 50.68 -33.39
C GLU A 149 8.57 50.80 -34.22
N PHE A 150 9.32 49.71 -34.37
CA PHE A 150 10.54 49.65 -35.17
C PHE A 150 10.25 49.93 -36.65
N SER A 151 9.15 49.39 -37.18
CA SER A 151 8.73 49.66 -38.57
C SER A 151 8.40 51.14 -38.78
N SER A 152 7.70 51.75 -37.83
CA SER A 152 7.41 53.20 -37.83
C SER A 152 8.69 54.03 -37.79
N PHE A 153 9.63 53.66 -36.92
CA PHE A 153 10.94 54.31 -36.79
C PHE A 153 11.78 54.22 -38.08
N MET A 154 11.83 53.04 -38.69
CA MET A 154 12.54 52.84 -39.97
C MET A 154 11.93 53.66 -41.11
N LEU A 155 10.60 53.81 -41.12
CA LEU A 155 9.91 54.62 -42.12
C LEU A 155 10.23 56.11 -41.97
N LEU A 156 10.36 56.60 -40.73
CA LEU A 156 10.85 57.94 -40.42
C LEU A 156 12.29 58.15 -40.92
N LEU A 157 13.21 57.22 -40.63
CA LEU A 157 14.60 57.29 -41.10
C LEU A 157 14.68 57.33 -42.63
N ASN A 158 13.93 56.47 -43.32
CA ASN A 158 13.91 56.43 -44.78
C ASN A 158 13.35 57.72 -45.39
N GLY A 159 12.35 58.34 -44.74
CA GLY A 159 11.86 59.66 -45.12
C GLY A 159 12.93 60.75 -45.00
N LEU A 160 13.70 60.74 -43.91
CA LEU A 160 14.79 61.70 -43.70
C LEU A 160 15.92 61.54 -44.73
N THR A 161 16.34 60.30 -45.05
CA THR A 161 17.37 60.06 -46.06
C THR A 161 16.95 60.49 -47.46
N LYS A 162 15.66 60.36 -47.80
CA LYS A 162 15.13 60.78 -49.12
C LYS A 162 15.06 62.30 -49.28
N ASN A 163 14.79 63.04 -48.20
CA ASN A 163 14.62 64.50 -48.26
C ASN A 163 15.96 65.26 -48.33
N ASN A 164 17.07 64.61 -47.97
CA ASN A 164 18.41 65.22 -48.01
C ASN A 164 19.14 65.03 -49.36
N SER A 165 18.56 64.29 -50.30
CA SER A 165 19.09 64.09 -51.66
C SER A 165 18.71 65.23 -52.62
N THR A 166 18.73 66.49 -52.15
CA THR A 166 18.60 67.66 -53.02
C THR A 166 19.91 68.43 -53.02
N LYS A 167 20.73 68.17 -54.05
CA LYS A 167 21.87 68.98 -54.51
C LYS A 167 22.94 69.31 -53.46
N HIS A 168 23.84 68.38 -53.18
CA HIS A 168 25.26 68.69 -53.08
C HIS A 168 26.05 67.49 -53.59
N ALA A 169 26.55 67.62 -54.82
CA ALA A 169 27.45 66.68 -55.45
C ALA A 169 28.87 67.02 -54.97
N GLU A 170 29.38 66.28 -54.00
CA GLU A 170 30.82 66.16 -53.76
C GLU A 170 31.13 64.67 -53.54
N ASP A 171 31.47 64.04 -54.66
CA ASP A 171 32.60 63.12 -54.87
C ASP A 171 33.22 62.45 -53.63
N TYR A 172 32.46 61.61 -52.95
CA TYR A 172 33.03 60.53 -52.14
C TYR A 172 32.63 59.20 -52.75
N ASP A 173 33.56 58.62 -53.49
CA ASP A 173 33.56 57.21 -53.88
C ASP A 173 33.69 56.35 -52.62
N VAL A 174 32.58 56.22 -51.89
CA VAL A 174 32.44 55.21 -50.86
C VAL A 174 32.16 53.93 -51.61
N ALA A 175 33.23 53.23 -51.98
CA ALA A 175 33.16 51.83 -52.36
C ALA A 175 32.26 51.14 -51.34
N SER A 176 31.10 50.65 -51.83
CA SER A 176 30.18 49.87 -51.05
C SER A 176 30.98 48.73 -50.45
N TYR A 177 31.25 48.78 -49.14
CA TYR A 177 31.90 47.68 -48.43
C TYR A 177 31.00 46.47 -48.63
N HIS A 178 31.38 45.64 -49.59
CA HIS A 178 30.80 44.35 -49.82
C HIS A 178 31.06 43.58 -48.53
N PHE A 179 30.02 43.42 -47.72
CA PHE A 179 30.00 42.47 -46.61
C PHE A 179 29.91 41.05 -47.19
N ASP A 180 30.79 40.74 -48.13
CA ASP A 180 30.98 39.39 -48.61
C ASP A 180 31.84 38.67 -47.60
N HIS A 181 31.21 37.68 -46.98
CA HIS A 181 31.83 36.65 -46.16
C HIS A 181 32.30 37.12 -44.77
N LEU A 182 31.32 37.43 -43.91
CA LEU A 182 31.40 36.81 -42.60
C LEU A 182 31.37 35.29 -42.83
N PRO A 183 32.35 34.51 -42.32
CA PRO A 183 32.31 33.07 -42.47
C PRO A 183 30.97 32.57 -41.92
N TYR A 184 30.22 31.93 -42.80
CA TYR A 184 28.99 31.25 -42.49
C TYR A 184 29.33 30.14 -41.50
N ILE A 185 28.98 30.33 -40.23
CA ILE A 185 29.32 29.43 -39.10
C ILE A 185 28.56 28.07 -39.20
N ASP A 186 27.78 27.86 -40.26
CA ASP A 186 26.86 26.73 -40.40
C ASP A 186 27.52 25.40 -40.82
N ASP A 187 28.85 25.32 -40.91
CA ASP A 187 29.56 24.06 -41.19
C ASP A 187 30.37 23.56 -39.99
N ALA A 188 29.96 23.93 -38.78
CA ALA A 188 30.42 23.24 -37.58
C ALA A 188 29.57 21.96 -37.41
N ASP A 189 30.19 20.79 -37.62
CA ASP A 189 29.59 19.47 -37.39
C ASP A 189 28.87 19.46 -36.02
N ASP A 190 27.59 19.06 -35.97
CA ASP A 190 26.78 19.02 -34.73
C ASP A 190 27.52 18.28 -33.59
N ASN A 191 28.36 17.29 -33.94
CA ASN A 191 29.21 16.55 -33.02
C ASN A 191 30.38 17.40 -32.46
N GLU A 192 30.95 18.31 -33.25
CA GLU A 192 31.97 19.27 -32.80
C GLU A 192 31.37 20.34 -31.89
N ILE A 193 30.15 20.82 -32.20
CA ILE A 193 29.40 21.74 -31.33
C ILE A 193 29.12 21.10 -29.97
N GLN A 194 28.65 19.84 -29.96
CA GLN A 194 28.39 19.09 -28.73
C GLN A 194 29.68 18.89 -27.90
N LYS A 195 30.80 18.52 -28.54
CA LYS A 195 32.10 18.34 -27.85
C LYS A 195 32.65 19.64 -27.27
N MET A 196 32.48 20.76 -27.97
CA MET A 196 32.88 22.07 -27.47
C MET A 196 32.05 22.48 -26.25
N GLU A 197 30.74 22.21 -26.27
CA GLU A 197 29.87 22.49 -25.12
C GLU A 197 30.22 21.60 -23.92
N GLU A 198 30.53 20.31 -24.13
CA GLU A 198 31.04 19.42 -23.08
C GLU A 198 32.37 19.91 -22.50
N ALA A 199 33.30 20.34 -23.36
CA ALA A 199 34.58 20.92 -22.93
C ALA A 199 34.37 22.20 -22.10
N ARG A 200 33.39 23.03 -22.48
CA ARG A 200 33.02 24.24 -21.74
C ARG A 200 32.46 23.89 -20.36
N GLN A 201 31.58 22.90 -20.28
CA GLN A 201 31.01 22.42 -19.01
C GLN A 201 32.09 21.83 -18.10
N ALA A 202 33.01 21.04 -18.65
CA ALA A 202 34.14 20.47 -17.90
C ALA A 202 35.07 21.57 -17.34
N TYR A 203 35.36 22.62 -18.12
CA TYR A 203 36.13 23.76 -17.63
C TYR A 203 35.41 24.51 -16.50
N VAL A 204 34.10 24.74 -16.62
CA VAL A 204 33.31 25.38 -15.55
C VAL A 204 33.29 24.54 -14.28
N ALA A 205 33.16 23.22 -14.39
CA ALA A 205 33.22 22.30 -13.26
C ALA A 205 34.61 22.30 -12.60
N ALA A 206 35.68 22.24 -13.40
CA ALA A 206 37.05 22.32 -12.89
C ALA A 206 37.35 23.67 -12.23
N LEU A 207 36.81 24.78 -12.74
CA LEU A 207 36.89 26.09 -12.08
C LEU A 207 36.14 26.15 -10.76
N ALA A 208 35.01 25.44 -10.65
CA ALA A 208 34.26 25.36 -9.40
C ALA A 208 35.06 24.55 -8.36
N ALA A 209 35.60 23.40 -8.75
CA ALA A 209 36.46 22.57 -7.89
C ALA A 209 37.73 23.34 -7.45
N ALA A 210 38.42 24.02 -8.37
CA ALA A 210 39.59 24.84 -8.04
C ALA A 210 39.29 26.00 -7.09
N LYS A 211 38.06 26.54 -7.13
CA LYS A 211 37.62 27.58 -6.18
C LYS A 211 37.29 27.01 -4.80
N GLU A 212 36.80 25.78 -4.73
CA GLU A 212 36.43 25.10 -3.49
C GLU A 212 37.65 24.54 -2.76
N GLU A 213 38.50 23.80 -3.47
CA GLU A 213 39.62 23.04 -2.87
C GLU A 213 40.92 23.86 -2.78
N GLN A 214 41.10 24.85 -3.68
CA GLN A 214 42.28 25.74 -3.75
C GLN A 214 43.63 25.01 -3.71
N ASP A 215 43.67 23.77 -4.18
CA ASP A 215 44.87 22.95 -4.28
C ASP A 215 45.50 23.05 -5.68
N GLU A 216 46.78 22.65 -5.75
CA GLU A 216 47.56 22.73 -6.98
C GLU A 216 47.01 21.78 -8.06
N GLU A 217 46.44 20.64 -7.64
CA GLU A 217 45.84 19.65 -8.53
C GLU A 217 44.56 20.18 -9.20
N SER A 218 43.65 20.82 -8.45
CA SER A 218 42.45 21.41 -9.06
C SER A 218 42.76 22.64 -9.92
N LEU A 219 43.77 23.44 -9.57
CA LEU A 219 44.24 24.54 -10.43
C LEU A 219 44.84 24.01 -11.75
N ALA A 220 45.63 22.93 -11.69
CA ALA A 220 46.17 22.27 -12.88
C ALA A 220 45.05 21.65 -13.75
N ALA A 221 44.02 21.07 -13.13
CA ALA A 221 42.84 20.56 -13.83
C ALA A 221 42.03 21.67 -14.53
N ALA A 222 41.85 22.82 -13.88
CA ALA A 222 41.20 23.98 -14.50
C ALA A 222 42.01 24.54 -15.67
N ALA A 223 43.35 24.59 -15.55
CA ALA A 223 44.24 25.04 -16.61
C ALA A 223 44.21 24.07 -17.82
N SER A 224 44.24 22.76 -17.58
CA SER A 224 44.19 21.75 -18.65
C SER A 224 42.83 21.74 -19.36
N ALA A 225 41.72 21.86 -18.62
CA ALA A 225 40.38 21.99 -19.19
C ALA A 225 40.23 23.28 -20.04
N ARG A 226 40.88 24.38 -19.63
CA ARG A 226 40.93 25.62 -20.42
C ARG A 226 41.70 25.44 -21.73
N LEU A 227 42.86 24.78 -21.69
CA LEU A 227 43.65 24.49 -22.89
C LEU A 227 42.88 23.58 -23.86
N TYR A 228 42.18 22.58 -23.33
CA TYR A 228 41.32 21.71 -24.13
C TYR A 228 40.18 22.48 -24.81
N LEU A 229 39.50 23.38 -24.08
CA LEU A 229 38.47 24.25 -24.65
C LEU A 229 39.03 25.20 -25.73
N GLN A 230 40.22 25.76 -25.49
CA GLN A 230 40.89 26.62 -26.47
C GLN A 230 41.28 25.86 -27.74
N SER A 231 41.55 24.55 -27.68
CA SER A 231 41.90 23.77 -28.86
C SER A 231 40.82 23.78 -29.94
N PHE A 232 39.53 23.91 -29.56
CA PHE A 232 38.42 24.03 -30.51
C PHE A 232 38.41 25.38 -31.24
N LEU A 233 38.92 26.45 -30.61
CA LEU A 233 38.96 27.79 -31.20
C LEU A 233 40.14 27.97 -32.18
N PHE A 234 41.23 27.23 -31.98
CA PHE A 234 42.43 27.30 -32.83
C PHE A 234 42.49 26.20 -33.91
N ARG A 235 41.65 25.16 -33.80
CA ARG A 235 41.56 24.09 -34.81
C ARG A 235 40.91 24.58 -36.11
N SER A 236 39.97 25.52 -36.03
CA SER A 236 39.31 26.16 -37.16
C SER A 236 40.23 27.06 -37.99
N GLU A 237 41.38 27.49 -37.47
CA GLU A 237 42.39 28.28 -38.20
C GLU A 237 43.32 27.39 -39.05
N SER A 238 43.48 26.10 -38.70
CA SER A 238 44.44 25.19 -39.35
C SER A 238 43.93 24.46 -40.60
N LEU A 239 42.61 24.51 -40.87
CA LEU A 239 42.01 23.91 -42.07
C LEU A 239 42.06 24.84 -43.30
N GLU A 240 42.34 26.13 -43.10
CA GLU A 240 42.47 27.12 -44.18
C GLU A 240 43.87 27.14 -44.81
N GLU A 241 44.94 26.73 -44.10
CA GLU A 241 46.30 26.71 -44.66
C GLU A 241 46.63 25.45 -45.49
N SER A 242 45.79 24.40 -45.47
CA SER A 242 46.05 23.17 -46.24
C SER A 242 45.56 23.17 -47.69
N ASN A 243 44.87 24.23 -48.16
CA ASN A 243 44.31 24.30 -49.52
C ASN A 243 45.01 25.29 -50.47
N ILE A 244 46.19 25.81 -50.11
CA ILE A 244 47.02 26.62 -51.02
C ILE A 244 48.35 25.91 -51.29
N SER A 245 48.31 24.81 -52.03
CA SER A 245 49.45 24.36 -52.85
C SER A 245 49.07 23.27 -53.85
N ILE A 246 49.40 23.56 -55.12
CA ILE A 246 49.53 22.67 -56.29
C ILE A 246 48.26 22.51 -57.16
N SER A 247 48.09 23.45 -58.09
CA SER A 247 48.32 23.22 -59.54
C SER A 247 48.43 24.53 -60.29
#